data_AF-A0A9D4RW17-F1
#
_entry.id   AF-A0A9D4RW17-F1
#
_cell.length_a   1.000
_cell.length_b   1.000
_cell.length_c   1.000
_cell.angle_alpha   90.00
_cell.angle_beta   90.00
_cell.angle_gamma   90.00
#
_symmetry.space_group_name_H-M   'P 1'
#
loop_
_entity.id
_entity.type
_entity.pdbx_description
1 polymer ?
#
loop_
_entity_poly.entity_id
_entity_poly.type
_entity_poly.pdbx_seq_one_letter_code
_entity_poly.pdbx_strand_id
1 'polypeptide(L)'
;MIRNELIVRYFQEGLSYRQICDVLLKTHSVSISVCHIHWVLRPFGLKRRDYSDIRTVIDFILNELRGSGSLHGYRMLTQRCLAHGLRVRTSDNKRFFKYVIQKVSD
;
A
#
# COMPACT_ATOMS: atom_id res chain seq x y z
N MET A 1 -7.73 6.95 29.26
CA MET A 1 -7.44 7.15 27.82
C MET A 1 -8.74 7.17 27.06
N ILE A 2 -8.93 8.15 26.18
CA ILE A 2 -10.11 8.23 25.32
C ILE A 2 -9.94 7.19 24.21
N ARG A 3 -11.00 6.41 23.88
CA ARG A 3 -10.99 5.34 22.86
C ARG A 3 -10.26 5.72 21.56
N ASN A 4 -10.46 6.96 21.10
CA ASN A 4 -9.89 7.45 19.85
C ASN A 4 -8.35 7.61 19.93
N GLU A 5 -7.82 7.96 21.10
CA GLU A 5 -6.37 8.06 21.34
C GLU A 5 -5.71 6.69 21.25
N LEU A 6 -6.34 5.64 21.78
CA LEU A 6 -5.86 4.27 21.65
C LEU A 6 -5.80 3.83 20.18
N ILE A 7 -6.82 4.17 19.39
CA ILE A 7 -6.85 3.87 17.94
C ILE A 7 -5.66 4.53 17.24
N VAL A 8 -5.41 5.82 17.51
CA VAL A 8 -4.30 6.56 16.91
C VAL A 8 -2.95 5.98 17.34
N ARG A 9 -2.79 5.66 18.63
CA ARG A 9 -1.57 5.04 19.17
C ARG A 9 -1.27 3.69 18.51
N TYR A 10 -2.24 2.78 18.49
CA TYR A 10 -2.05 1.46 17.86
C TYR A 10 -1.80 1.57 16.36
N PHE A 11 -2.40 2.56 15.70
CA PHE A 11 -2.05 2.88 14.32
C PHE A 11 -0.59 3.38 14.19
N GLN A 12 -0.10 4.20 15.10
CA GLN A 12 1.31 4.63 15.05
C GLN A 12 2.29 3.49 15.33
N GLU A 13 1.91 2.55 16.19
CA GLU A 13 2.70 1.34 16.53
C GLU A 13 2.78 0.30 15.39
N GLY A 14 2.16 0.56 14.23
CA GLY A 14 2.31 -0.30 13.05
C GLY A 14 1.21 -1.36 12.87
N LEU A 15 0.23 -1.43 13.78
CA LEU A 15 -0.83 -2.43 13.68
C LEU A 15 -1.72 -2.19 12.43
N SER A 16 -2.18 -3.30 11.84
CA SER A 16 -3.23 -3.28 10.81
C SER A 16 -4.59 -2.97 11.42
N TYR A 17 -5.55 -2.53 10.60
CA TYR A 17 -6.89 -2.17 11.09
C TYR A 17 -7.60 -3.32 11.81
N ARG A 18 -7.42 -4.57 11.35
CA ARG A 18 -7.99 -5.75 12.01
C ARG A 18 -7.33 -6.00 13.36
N GLN A 19 -6.01 -5.92 13.43
CA GLN A 19 -5.28 -6.05 14.70
C GLN A 19 -5.69 -4.97 15.71
N ILE A 20 -5.94 -3.73 15.25
CA ILE A 20 -6.44 -2.66 16.11
C ILE A 20 -7.82 -3.02 16.68
N CYS A 21 -8.75 -3.52 15.86
CA CYS A 21 -10.04 -4.02 16.34
C CYS A 21 -9.86 -5.13 17.40
N ASP A 22 -8.99 -6.11 17.11
CA ASP A 22 -8.77 -7.27 17.98
C ASP A 22 -8.15 -6.87 19.32
N VAL A 23 -7.16 -5.98 19.32
CA VAL A 23 -6.51 -5.48 20.55
C VAL A 23 -7.46 -4.63 21.36
N LEU A 24 -8.28 -3.79 20.73
CA LEU A 24 -9.30 -3.00 21.44
C LEU A 24 -10.35 -3.89 22.09
N LEU A 25 -10.77 -4.96 21.42
CA LEU A 25 -11.70 -5.93 21.98
C LEU A 25 -11.07 -6.72 23.14
N LYS A 26 -9.86 -7.28 22.95
CA LYS A 26 -9.23 -8.18 23.92
C LYS A 26 -8.68 -7.47 25.15
N THR A 27 -8.06 -6.30 24.97
CA THR A 27 -7.36 -5.60 26.06
C THR A 27 -8.25 -4.56 26.74
N HIS A 28 -9.16 -3.94 26.00
CA HIS A 28 -9.97 -2.82 26.49
C HIS A 28 -11.47 -3.12 26.53
N SER A 29 -11.90 -4.33 26.10
CA SER A 29 -13.32 -4.70 25.97
C SER A 29 -14.13 -3.75 25.09
N VAL A 30 -13.48 -3.10 24.12
CA VAL A 30 -14.10 -2.16 23.19
C VAL A 30 -14.29 -2.81 21.82
N SER A 31 -15.54 -3.13 21.47
CA SER A 31 -15.89 -3.59 20.12
C SER A 31 -16.07 -2.41 19.16
N ILE A 32 -15.24 -2.36 18.12
CA ILE A 32 -15.40 -1.39 17.02
C ILE A 32 -15.19 -2.04 15.66
N SER A 33 -15.84 -1.49 14.65
CA SER A 33 -15.61 -1.87 13.26
C SER A 33 -14.43 -1.11 12.65
N VAL A 34 -13.86 -1.67 11.59
CA VAL A 34 -12.81 -1.02 10.78
C VAL A 34 -13.30 0.32 10.21
N CYS A 35 -14.58 0.44 9.88
CA CYS A 35 -15.18 1.70 9.44
C CYS A 35 -15.05 2.81 10.50
N HIS A 36 -15.24 2.47 11.78
CA HIS A 36 -15.06 3.41 12.88
C HIS A 36 -13.60 3.85 13.00
N ILE A 37 -12.65 2.92 12.86
CA ILE A 37 -11.21 3.24 12.84
C ILE A 37 -10.90 4.22 11.71
N HIS A 38 -11.43 3.98 10.50
CA HIS A 38 -11.25 4.92 9.39
C HIS A 38 -11.82 6.30 9.71
N TRP A 39 -13.00 6.37 10.33
CA TRP A 39 -13.60 7.65 10.72
C TRP A 39 -12.73 8.42 11.71
N VAL A 40 -12.20 7.74 12.74
CA VAL A 40 -11.32 8.34 13.75
C VAL A 40 -9.99 8.82 13.16
N LEU A 41 -9.42 8.10 12.19
CA LEU A 41 -8.11 8.44 11.61
C LEU A 41 -8.18 9.51 10.50
N ARG A 42 -9.36 9.71 9.89
CA ARG A 42 -9.57 10.66 8.78
C ARG A 42 -9.15 12.09 9.11
N PRO A 43 -9.55 12.71 10.25
CA PRO A 43 -9.14 14.08 10.59
C PRO A 43 -7.62 14.26 10.70
N PHE A 44 -6.90 13.18 11.03
CA PHE A 44 -5.44 13.20 11.19
C PHE A 44 -4.70 12.86 9.89
N GLY A 45 -5.40 12.61 8.79
CA GLY A 45 -4.80 12.16 7.52
C GLY A 45 -4.12 10.78 7.62
N LEU A 46 -4.38 10.01 8.68
CA LEU A 46 -3.74 8.74 8.94
C LEU A 46 -4.43 7.63 8.13
N LYS A 47 -3.68 7.03 7.20
CA LYS A 47 -4.17 5.92 6.37
C LYS A 47 -3.05 4.93 6.09
N ARG A 48 -3.33 3.63 6.24
CA ARG A 48 -2.48 2.59 5.69
C ARG A 48 -2.65 2.58 4.18
N ARG A 49 -1.57 2.80 3.47
CA ARG A 49 -1.54 2.54 2.04
C ARG A 49 -1.21 1.07 1.87
N ASP A 50 -2.12 0.37 1.23
CA ASP A 50 -1.93 -1.02 0.84
C ASP A 50 -1.08 -1.02 -0.43
N TYR A 51 0.17 -1.46 -0.31
CA TYR A 51 1.12 -1.55 -1.39
C TYR A 51 1.35 -3.02 -1.69
N SER A 52 1.38 -3.37 -2.97
CA SER A 52 1.66 -4.74 -3.40
C SER A 52 3.12 -5.09 -3.12
N ASP A 53 3.38 -6.38 -2.88
CA ASP A 53 4.74 -6.86 -2.70
C ASP A 53 5.60 -6.50 -3.91
N ILE A 54 6.83 -6.09 -3.62
CA ILE A 54 7.72 -5.57 -4.65
C ILE A 54 8.01 -6.64 -5.70
N ARG A 55 8.18 -7.92 -5.29
CA ARG A 55 8.47 -9.04 -6.20
C ARG A 55 7.34 -9.26 -7.21
N THR A 56 6.10 -9.29 -6.73
CA THR A 56 4.91 -9.39 -7.59
C THR A 56 4.85 -8.26 -8.61
N VAL A 57 5.22 -7.04 -8.19
CA VAL A 57 5.29 -5.89 -9.10
C VAL A 57 6.41 -6.06 -10.13
N ILE A 58 7.60 -6.56 -9.74
CA ILE A 58 8.72 -6.82 -10.67
C ILE A 58 8.30 -7.82 -11.75
N ASP A 59 7.75 -8.96 -11.33
CA ASP A 59 7.38 -10.05 -12.24
C ASP A 59 6.33 -9.59 -13.26
N PHE A 60 5.33 -8.82 -12.80
CA PHE A 60 4.35 -8.20 -13.68
C PHE A 60 5.02 -7.28 -14.71
N ILE A 61 5.92 -6.39 -14.28
CA ILE A 61 6.58 -5.44 -15.17
C ILE A 61 7.48 -6.15 -16.18
N LEU A 62 8.23 -7.17 -15.77
CA LEU A 62 9.09 -7.93 -16.68
C LEU A 62 8.29 -8.65 -17.75
N ASN A 63 7.15 -9.25 -17.39
CA ASN A 63 6.23 -9.84 -18.36
C ASN A 63 5.70 -8.77 -19.34
N GLU A 64 5.36 -7.59 -18.82
CA GLU A 64 4.83 -6.49 -19.62
C GLU A 64 5.85 -5.89 -20.59
N LEU A 65 7.12 -5.85 -20.18
CA LEU A 65 8.26 -5.39 -21.00
C LEU A 65 8.68 -6.41 -22.05
N ARG A 66 8.49 -7.71 -21.80
CA ARG A 66 8.76 -8.79 -22.77
C ARG A 66 7.71 -8.86 -23.90
N GLY A 67 6.51 -8.33 -23.67
CA GLY A 67 5.47 -8.20 -24.70
C GLY A 67 5.70 -7.03 -25.66
N SER A 68 4.72 -6.74 -26.51
CA SER A 68 4.73 -5.62 -27.48
C SER A 68 4.71 -4.21 -26.84
N GLY A 69 4.81 -4.12 -25.52
CA GLY A 69 4.77 -2.88 -24.73
C GLY A 69 6.09 -2.09 -24.71
N SER A 70 7.06 -2.45 -25.53
CA SER A 70 8.36 -1.79 -25.65
C SER A 70 8.21 -0.34 -26.14
N LEU A 71 8.03 0.61 -25.20
CA LEU A 71 8.27 2.07 -25.25
C LEU A 71 7.17 2.89 -24.57
N HIS A 72 6.83 2.60 -23.31
CA HIS A 72 5.93 3.50 -22.60
C HIS A 72 6.43 3.72 -21.19
N GLY A 73 6.82 4.97 -20.90
CA GLY A 73 7.49 5.35 -19.66
C GLY A 73 6.73 4.93 -18.38
N TYR A 74 7.42 5.06 -17.25
CA TYR A 74 6.99 4.57 -15.93
C TYR A 74 5.55 4.96 -15.51
N ARG A 75 5.02 6.07 -16.03
CA ARG A 75 3.64 6.51 -15.76
C ARG A 75 2.62 5.53 -16.30
N MET A 76 2.83 5.02 -17.51
CA MET A 76 1.93 4.02 -18.11
C MET A 76 2.07 2.67 -17.39
N LEU A 77 3.30 2.25 -17.05
CA LEU A 77 3.53 1.04 -16.26
C LEU A 77 2.83 1.11 -14.88
N THR A 78 2.86 2.28 -14.23
CA THR A 78 2.12 2.49 -12.97
C THR A 78 0.60 2.36 -13.18
N GLN A 79 0.06 2.89 -14.28
CA GLN A 79 -1.36 2.74 -14.62
C GLN A 79 -1.74 1.29 -14.91
N ARG A 80 -0.89 0.52 -15.60
CA ARG A 80 -1.13 -0.91 -15.85
C ARG A 80 -1.07 -1.72 -14.55
N CYS A 81 -0.11 -1.44 -13.68
CA CYS A 81 -0.08 -2.02 -12.34
C CYS A 81 -1.42 -1.78 -11.62
N LEU A 82 -1.91 -0.54 -11.60
CA LEU A 82 -3.19 -0.21 -10.99
C LEU A 82 -4.38 -0.93 -11.64
N ALA A 83 -4.40 -1.06 -12.98
CA ALA A 83 -5.43 -1.80 -13.70
C ALA A 83 -5.45 -3.29 -13.34
N HIS A 84 -4.28 -3.87 -13.04
CA HIS A 84 -4.14 -5.25 -12.56
C HIS A 84 -4.23 -5.37 -11.04
N GLY A 85 -4.67 -4.33 -10.33
CA GLY A 85 -4.84 -4.34 -8.87
C GLY A 85 -3.53 -4.19 -8.08
N LEU A 86 -2.40 -3.96 -8.74
CA LEU A 86 -1.11 -3.74 -8.12
C LEU A 86 -0.95 -2.27 -7.71
N ARG A 87 -0.69 -2.03 -6.43
CA ARG A 87 -0.46 -0.70 -5.88
C ARG A 87 1.02 -0.50 -5.60
N VAL A 88 1.66 0.32 -6.41
CA VAL A 88 3.10 0.60 -6.30
C VAL A 88 3.33 1.97 -5.67
N ARG A 89 4.32 2.08 -4.77
CA ARG A 89 4.65 3.31 -4.06
C ARG A 89 5.31 4.32 -4.98
N THR A 90 4.73 5.51 -5.15
CA THR A 90 5.20 6.56 -6.08
C THR A 90 6.68 6.94 -5.93
N SER A 91 7.24 6.89 -4.71
CA SER A 91 8.67 7.14 -4.46
C SER A 91 9.57 6.06 -5.05
N ASP A 92 9.11 4.81 -4.99
CA ASP A 92 9.87 3.64 -5.40
C ASP A 92 9.77 3.49 -6.92
N ASN A 93 8.58 3.77 -7.48
CA ASN A 93 8.28 3.73 -8.92
C ASN A 93 9.39 4.36 -9.77
N LYS A 94 9.72 5.64 -9.57
CA LYS A 94 10.61 6.34 -10.52
C LYS A 94 12.02 5.74 -10.59
N ARG A 95 12.62 5.45 -9.43
CA ARG A 95 13.97 4.84 -9.36
C ARG A 95 13.94 3.40 -9.84
N PHE A 96 12.92 2.66 -9.41
CA PHE A 96 12.73 1.25 -9.72
C PHE A 96 12.48 1.01 -11.21
N PHE A 97 11.51 1.72 -11.81
CA PHE A 97 11.20 1.62 -13.24
C PHE A 97 12.39 2.02 -14.10
N LYS A 98 13.17 3.04 -13.70
CA LYS A 98 14.40 3.41 -14.41
C LYS A 98 15.43 2.28 -14.39
N TYR A 99 15.64 1.65 -13.23
CA TYR A 99 16.57 0.52 -13.08
C TYR A 99 16.16 -0.68 -13.93
N VAL A 100 14.87 -1.07 -13.89
CA VAL A 100 14.36 -2.22 -14.66
C VAL A 100 14.47 -1.97 -16.17
N ILE A 101 14.10 -0.77 -16.65
CA ILE A 101 14.25 -0.43 -18.08
C ILE A 101 15.71 -0.49 -18.51
N GLN A 102 16.63 0.05 -17.70
CA GLN A 102 18.06 0.04 -18.02
C GLN A 102 18.64 -1.38 -18.09
N LYS A 103 18.12 -2.33 -17.29
CA LYS A 103 18.56 -3.72 -17.25
C LYS A 103 17.97 -4.62 -18.34
N VAL A 104 16.94 -4.17 -19.05
CA VAL A 104 16.31 -4.92 -20.16
C VAL A 104 16.92 -4.53 -21.51
N SER A 105 17.66 -3.41 -21.59
CA SER A 105 18.34 -2.94 -22.80
C SER A 105 19.81 -3.40 -22.94
N ASP A 106 20.34 -4.13 -21.94
CA ASP A 106 21.64 -4.81 -21.97
C ASP A 106 21.43 -6.33 -22.20
#